data_AF-A0A7C3PYM1-F1
#
_entry.id   AF-A0A7C3PYM1-F1
#
_cell.length_a   1.000
_cell.length_b   1.000
_cell.length_c   1.000
_cell.angle_alpha   90.00
_cell.angle_beta   90.00
_cell.angle_gamma   90.00
#
_symmetry.space_group_name_H-M   'P 1'
#
loop_
_entity.id
_entity.type
_entity.pdbx_description
1 polymer ?
#
loop_
_entity_poly.entity_id
_entity_poly.type
_entity_poly.pdbx_seq_one_letter_code
_entity_poly.pdbx_strand_id
1 'polypeptide(L)'
;MPKVDLIPTGSDGQRPVRWHMIGHLQRNKARKVVEWTRLIHSVDSLRLAEELQALALKRDQVIEVLIQVNCSGEAQKFGVPVPAAIPLAEQIETMINVKVRGLMTMAAETETPDEARAAFSRCKDLYDEMKKIGFSEGKFNLLSMGMSNDFEVAIEEGANIVRVGSAIFGKAAAAMPEVEEKEAPEVEDAEAPVEGV
;
A
#
# COMPACT_ATOMS: atom_id res chain seq x y z
N MET A 1 -22.38 3.48 19.10
CA MET A 1 -22.86 3.86 17.77
C MET A 1 -22.63 2.69 16.83
N PRO A 2 -23.60 2.26 16.01
CA PRO A 2 -23.33 1.22 15.02
C PRO A 2 -22.31 1.77 14.01
N LYS A 3 -21.20 1.05 13.82
CA LYS A 3 -20.22 1.36 12.76
C LYS A 3 -20.97 1.16 11.44
N VAL A 4 -21.31 2.26 10.77
CA VAL A 4 -21.82 2.22 9.40
C VAL A 4 -20.70 1.60 8.56
N ASP A 5 -20.94 0.44 7.97
CA ASP A 5 -20.09 -0.13 6.94
C ASP A 5 -20.12 0.83 5.75
N LEU A 6 -19.26 1.85 5.76
CA LEU A 6 -19.05 2.82 4.69
C LEU A 6 -18.33 2.20 3.49
N ILE A 7 -18.36 0.87 3.35
CA ILE A 7 -17.79 0.20 2.21
C ILE A 7 -18.76 0.41 1.04
N PRO A 8 -18.40 1.19 0.00
CA PRO A 8 -19.26 1.36 -1.16
C PRO A 8 -19.63 -0.01 -1.72
N THR A 9 -20.91 -0.28 -1.89
CA THR A 9 -21.38 -1.50 -2.53
C THR A 9 -21.16 -1.40 -4.03
N GLY A 10 -20.82 -2.52 -4.67
CA GLY A 10 -20.73 -2.59 -6.14
C GLY A 10 -22.06 -2.21 -6.80
N SER A 11 -22.00 -1.81 -8.07
CA SER A 11 -23.16 -1.37 -8.87
C SER A 11 -24.29 -2.41 -9.01
N ASP A 12 -24.03 -3.66 -8.62
CA ASP A 12 -24.98 -4.79 -8.67
C ASP A 12 -25.59 -5.16 -7.30
N GLY A 13 -25.22 -4.44 -6.23
CA GLY A 13 -25.74 -4.69 -4.88
C GLY A 13 -25.34 -6.02 -4.25
N GLN A 14 -24.43 -6.80 -4.83
CA GLN A 14 -24.20 -8.18 -4.37
C GLN A 14 -22.95 -8.43 -3.52
N ARG A 15 -21.91 -7.57 -3.51
CA ARG A 15 -20.84 -7.59 -2.48
C ARG A 15 -20.24 -6.20 -2.21
N PRO A 16 -19.80 -5.91 -0.97
CA PRO A 16 -19.11 -4.65 -0.66
C PRO A 16 -17.73 -4.58 -1.37
N VAL A 17 -17.39 -3.43 -1.96
CA VAL A 17 -16.12 -3.19 -2.66
C VAL A 17 -14.97 -3.09 -1.66
N ARG A 18 -13.96 -3.95 -1.76
CA ARG A 18 -12.77 -3.84 -0.90
C ARG A 18 -11.75 -2.90 -1.53
N TRP A 19 -11.56 -1.73 -0.94
CA TRP A 19 -10.55 -0.77 -1.37
C TRP A 19 -9.16 -1.14 -0.88
N HIS A 20 -8.17 -1.12 -1.76
CA HIS A 20 -6.78 -1.42 -1.44
C HIS A 20 -5.90 -0.22 -1.82
N MET A 21 -4.99 0.20 -0.94
CA MET A 21 -3.99 1.23 -1.27
C MET A 21 -2.75 0.56 -1.87
N ILE A 22 -2.46 0.82 -3.14
CA ILE A 22 -1.36 0.16 -3.88
C ILE A 22 -0.21 1.10 -4.28
N GLY A 23 -0.43 2.41 -4.31
CA GLY A 23 0.60 3.40 -4.62
C GLY A 23 1.44 3.76 -3.40
N HIS A 24 2.55 4.48 -3.61
CA HIS A 24 3.37 4.97 -2.49
C HIS A 24 2.53 5.79 -1.50
N LEU A 25 2.64 5.46 -0.21
CA LEU A 25 1.84 6.09 0.85
C LEU A 25 2.70 7.06 1.66
N GLN A 26 2.53 8.35 1.39
CA GLN A 26 3.10 9.38 2.24
C GLN A 26 2.42 9.39 3.62
N ARG A 27 3.21 9.48 4.69
CA ARG A 27 2.73 9.44 6.09
C ARG A 27 1.62 10.44 6.39
N ASN A 28 1.72 11.68 5.89
CA ASN A 28 0.70 12.72 6.08
C ASN A 28 -0.66 12.41 5.40
N LYS A 29 -0.70 11.47 4.45
CA LYS A 29 -1.94 11.00 3.80
C LYS A 29 -2.49 9.72 4.44
N ALA A 30 -1.72 9.06 5.31
CA ALA A 30 -2.11 7.79 5.95
C ALA A 30 -3.47 7.90 6.67
N ARG A 31 -3.73 9.00 7.38
CA ARG A 31 -5.02 9.24 8.05
C ARG A 31 -6.22 9.11 7.12
N LYS A 32 -6.15 9.70 5.92
CA LYS A 32 -7.24 9.63 4.93
C LYS A 32 -7.35 8.23 4.36
N VAL A 33 -6.22 7.55 4.11
CA VAL A 33 -6.22 6.21 3.50
C VAL A 33 -6.83 5.15 4.43
N VAL A 34 -6.54 5.19 5.72
CA VAL A 34 -7.01 4.17 6.68
C VAL A 34 -8.52 4.26 6.95
N GLU A 35 -9.19 5.33 6.52
CA GLU A 35 -10.65 5.48 6.63
C GLU A 35 -11.42 4.60 5.65
N TRP A 36 -10.83 4.33 4.49
CA TRP A 36 -11.53 3.72 3.35
C TRP A 36 -10.94 2.38 2.94
N THR A 37 -9.67 2.13 3.28
CA THR A 37 -8.96 0.97 2.75
C THR A 37 -9.00 -0.24 3.67
N ARG A 38 -9.22 -1.39 3.05
CA ARG A 38 -9.19 -2.70 3.67
C ARG A 38 -7.76 -3.23 3.82
N LEU A 39 -6.86 -2.90 2.89
CA LEU A 39 -5.49 -3.41 2.86
C LEU A 39 -4.56 -2.35 2.25
N ILE A 40 -3.41 -2.10 2.87
CA ILE A 40 -2.36 -1.21 2.34
C ILE A 40 -1.20 -2.08 1.85
N HIS A 41 -0.90 -2.03 0.56
CA HIS A 41 0.13 -2.87 -0.05
C HIS A 41 1.53 -2.28 0.02
N SER A 42 1.63 -0.98 0.29
CA SER A 42 2.79 -0.15 0.00
C SER A 42 3.60 0.24 1.24
N VAL A 43 3.63 -0.60 2.28
CA VAL A 43 4.43 -0.30 3.48
C VAL A 43 5.89 -0.59 3.18
N ASP A 44 6.70 0.47 3.12
CA ASP A 44 8.11 0.44 2.70
C ASP A 44 9.07 0.98 3.78
N SER A 45 8.58 1.28 4.98
CA SER A 45 9.40 1.82 6.06
C SER A 45 8.76 1.61 7.44
N LEU A 46 9.62 1.52 8.46
CA LEU A 46 9.18 1.46 9.86
C LEU A 46 8.38 2.71 10.27
N ARG A 47 8.83 3.89 9.83
CA ARG A 47 8.15 5.17 10.13
C ARG A 47 6.71 5.22 9.61
N LEU A 48 6.43 4.58 8.46
CA LEU A 48 5.07 4.48 7.95
C LEU A 48 4.26 3.49 8.78
N ALA A 49 4.84 2.34 9.15
CA ALA A 49 4.18 1.37 10.01
C ALA A 49 3.83 1.95 11.41
N GLU A 50 4.73 2.73 12.01
CA GLU A 50 4.50 3.43 13.28
C GLU A 50 3.35 4.45 13.19
N GLU A 51 3.28 5.22 12.09
CA GLU A 51 2.16 6.14 11.84
C GLU A 51 0.84 5.36 11.72
N LEU A 52 0.85 4.25 10.98
CA LEU A 52 -0.33 3.38 10.86
C LEU A 52 -0.74 2.82 12.21
N GLN A 53 0.19 2.35 13.06
CA GLN A 53 -0.10 1.88 14.40
C GLN A 53 -0.70 2.98 15.29
N ALA A 54 -0.17 4.21 15.23
CA ALA A 54 -0.73 5.34 15.98
C ALA A 54 -2.16 5.67 15.54
N LEU A 55 -2.45 5.62 14.23
CA LEU A 55 -3.80 5.80 13.69
C LEU A 55 -4.73 4.64 14.08
N ALA A 56 -4.24 3.40 14.01
CA ALA A 56 -4.96 2.19 14.35
C ALA A 56 -5.39 2.17 15.83
N LEU A 57 -4.52 2.62 16.73
CA LEU A 57 -4.82 2.80 18.15
C LEU A 57 -5.90 3.86 18.39
N LYS A 58 -5.79 5.03 17.76
CA LYS A 58 -6.78 6.12 17.89
C LYS A 58 -8.18 5.73 17.38
N ARG A 59 -8.24 4.80 16.42
CA ARG A 59 -9.48 4.35 15.77
C ARG A 59 -10.06 3.06 16.35
N ASP A 60 -9.33 2.40 17.26
CA ASP A 60 -9.65 1.06 17.76
C ASP A 60 -9.98 0.08 16.60
N GLN A 61 -9.06 0.01 15.63
CA GLN A 61 -9.22 -0.77 14.41
C GLN A 61 -7.90 -1.40 14.01
N VAL A 62 -7.95 -2.66 13.56
CA VAL A 62 -6.81 -3.34 12.94
C VAL A 62 -6.60 -2.83 11.52
N ILE A 63 -5.36 -2.46 11.21
CA ILE A 63 -4.89 -2.13 9.86
C ILE A 63 -4.07 -3.30 9.35
N GLU A 64 -4.51 -3.85 8.23
CA GLU A 64 -3.77 -4.91 7.54
C GLU A 64 -2.89 -4.31 6.46
N VAL A 65 -1.66 -4.82 6.37
CA VAL A 65 -0.64 -4.30 5.45
C VAL A 65 0.09 -5.43 4.72
N LEU A 66 0.64 -5.10 3.55
CA LEU A 66 1.73 -5.86 2.93
C LEU A 66 3.00 -5.03 2.99
N ILE A 67 4.14 -5.71 3.07
CA ILE A 67 5.44 -5.07 2.95
C ILE A 67 5.78 -4.98 1.47
N GLN A 68 6.00 -3.76 0.98
CA GLN A 68 6.49 -3.54 -0.37
C GLN A 68 8.00 -3.77 -0.40
N VAL A 69 8.43 -4.74 -1.21
CA VAL A 69 9.83 -5.14 -1.34
C VAL A 69 10.31 -4.81 -2.75
N ASN A 70 11.46 -4.14 -2.83
CA ASN A 70 12.14 -3.88 -4.09
C ASN A 70 12.93 -5.15 -4.50
N CYS A 71 12.28 -6.01 -5.29
CA CYS A 71 12.87 -7.24 -5.82
C CYS A 71 13.56 -7.05 -7.19
N SER A 72 13.30 -5.93 -7.88
CA SER A 72 13.94 -5.61 -9.17
C SER A 72 15.38 -5.13 -9.02
N GLY A 73 15.74 -4.55 -7.86
CA GLY A 73 17.08 -4.02 -7.60
C GLY A 73 17.32 -2.61 -8.15
N GLU A 74 16.29 -1.98 -8.68
CA GLU A 74 16.35 -0.60 -9.18
C GLU A 74 16.22 0.41 -8.03
N ALA A 75 17.25 1.25 -7.82
CA ALA A 75 17.28 2.21 -6.72
C ALA A 75 16.11 3.21 -6.73
N GLN A 76 15.59 3.53 -7.91
CA GLN A 76 14.47 4.45 -8.10
C GLN A 76 13.09 3.86 -7.70
N LYS A 77 12.97 2.55 -7.48
CA LYS A 77 11.68 1.94 -7.12
C LYS A 77 11.45 1.91 -5.62
N PHE A 78 10.22 2.22 -5.22
CA PHE A 78 9.76 2.12 -3.84
C PHE A 78 9.80 0.69 -3.31
N GLY A 79 9.93 0.58 -2.00
CA GLY A 79 10.00 -0.68 -1.27
C GLY A 79 11.30 -0.83 -0.49
N VAL A 80 11.25 -1.63 0.57
CA VAL A 80 12.47 -2.00 1.29
C VAL A 80 13.34 -2.91 0.44
N PRO A 81 14.68 -2.85 0.58
CA PRO A 81 15.53 -3.88 -0.02
C PRO A 81 15.22 -5.24 0.61
N VAL A 82 15.41 -6.32 -0.16
CA VAL A 82 15.09 -7.71 0.26
C VAL A 82 15.61 -8.04 1.67
N PRO A 83 16.88 -7.73 2.05
CA PRO A 83 17.39 -8.05 3.39
C PRO A 83 16.72 -7.29 4.54
N ALA A 84 16.01 -6.19 4.25
CA ALA A 84 15.32 -5.39 5.26
C ALA A 84 13.85 -5.80 5.46
N ALA A 85 13.31 -6.69 4.61
CA ALA A 85 11.91 -7.10 4.69
C ALA A 85 11.60 -7.88 5.97
N ILE A 86 12.42 -8.87 6.32
CA ILE A 86 12.25 -9.66 7.55
C ILE A 86 12.38 -8.78 8.80
N PRO A 87 13.45 -7.97 8.98
CA PRO A 87 13.56 -7.06 10.11
C PRO A 87 12.37 -6.10 10.25
N LEU A 88 11.88 -5.55 9.14
CA LEU A 88 10.69 -4.68 9.16
C LEU A 88 9.45 -5.46 9.60
N ALA A 89 9.24 -6.68 9.09
CA ALA A 89 8.12 -7.52 9.48
C ALA A 89 8.13 -7.85 10.97
N GLU A 90 9.31 -8.21 11.52
CA GLU A 90 9.47 -8.47 12.96
C GLU A 90 9.12 -7.25 13.81
N GLN A 91 9.53 -6.04 13.40
CA GLN A 91 9.14 -4.81 14.09
C GLN A 91 7.62 -4.60 14.03
N ILE A 92 6.98 -4.85 12.88
CA ILE A 92 5.52 -4.70 12.74
C ILE A 92 4.75 -5.74 13.57
N GLU A 93 5.25 -6.96 13.73
CA GLU A 93 4.58 -7.98 14.55
C GLU A 93 4.54 -7.62 16.04
N THR A 94 5.42 -6.73 16.51
CA THR A 94 5.31 -6.16 17.87
C THR A 94 4.15 -5.16 18.01
N MET A 95 3.56 -4.71 16.91
CA MET A 95 2.46 -3.74 16.89
C MET A 95 1.11 -4.43 17.16
N ILE A 96 0.31 -3.81 18.02
CA ILE A 96 -0.97 -4.38 18.48
C ILE A 96 -1.98 -4.41 17.31
N ASN A 97 -2.11 -3.31 16.57
CA ASN A 97 -3.19 -3.09 15.61
C ASN A 97 -2.72 -3.01 14.16
N VAL A 98 -1.43 -3.19 13.87
CA VAL A 98 -0.93 -3.37 12.50
C VAL A 98 -0.59 -4.84 12.30
N LYS A 99 -1.06 -5.43 11.19
CA LYS A 99 -0.85 -6.86 10.91
C LYS A 99 -0.28 -7.06 9.51
N VAL A 100 0.88 -7.72 9.42
CA VAL A 100 1.48 -8.08 8.14
C VAL A 100 0.73 -9.28 7.57
N ARG A 101 0.14 -9.09 6.39
CA ARG A 101 -0.61 -10.13 5.67
C ARG A 101 0.19 -10.78 4.55
N GLY A 102 1.36 -10.25 4.22
CA GLY A 102 2.14 -10.75 3.11
C GLY A 102 3.09 -9.73 2.49
N LEU A 103 3.48 -9.98 1.24
CA LEU A 103 4.40 -9.14 0.48
C LEU A 103 3.74 -8.52 -0.74
N MET A 104 4.31 -7.40 -1.17
CA MET A 104 4.05 -6.79 -2.46
C MET A 104 5.36 -6.51 -3.18
N THR A 105 5.40 -6.72 -4.50
CA THR A 105 6.49 -6.21 -5.33
C THR A 105 5.97 -5.66 -6.65
N MET A 106 6.77 -4.78 -7.24
CA MET A 106 6.62 -4.30 -8.60
C MET A 106 7.90 -4.67 -9.37
N ALA A 107 7.74 -5.35 -10.50
CA ALA A 107 8.86 -5.60 -11.41
C ALA A 107 9.32 -4.29 -12.06
N ALA A 108 10.50 -4.34 -12.71
CA ALA A 108 10.99 -3.31 -13.61
C ALA A 108 9.93 -2.91 -14.65
N GLU A 109 10.05 -1.74 -15.27
CA GLU A 109 9.32 -1.53 -16.51
C GLU A 109 10.03 -2.38 -17.56
N THR A 110 9.34 -3.38 -18.12
CA THR A 110 9.95 -4.39 -18.99
C THR A 110 9.35 -4.35 -20.39
N GLU A 111 10.14 -4.76 -21.38
CA GLU A 111 9.65 -4.90 -22.75
C GLU A 111 8.84 -6.20 -22.92
N THR A 112 9.23 -7.24 -22.17
CA THR A 112 8.54 -8.54 -22.16
C THR A 112 8.05 -8.91 -20.76
N PRO A 113 6.96 -9.70 -20.65
CA PRO A 113 6.49 -10.21 -19.35
C PRO A 113 7.55 -11.06 -18.62
N ASP A 114 8.39 -11.78 -19.36
CA ASP A 114 9.35 -12.73 -18.81
C ASP A 114 10.54 -12.05 -18.10
N GLU A 115 10.86 -10.80 -18.46
CA GLU A 115 11.86 -9.99 -17.74
C GLU A 115 11.42 -9.70 -16.29
N ALA A 116 10.12 -9.70 -16.00
CA ALA A 116 9.58 -9.52 -14.66
C ALA A 116 9.75 -10.77 -13.77
N ARG A 117 9.95 -11.95 -14.39
CA ARG A 117 9.97 -13.25 -13.71
C ARG A 117 11.00 -13.31 -12.58
N ALA A 118 12.19 -12.78 -12.81
CA ALA A 118 13.26 -12.79 -11.81
C ALA A 118 12.88 -12.01 -10.53
N ALA A 119 12.14 -10.90 -10.67
CA ALA A 119 11.68 -10.12 -9.53
C ALA A 119 10.55 -10.86 -8.78
N PHE A 120 9.63 -11.50 -9.50
CA PHE A 120 8.53 -12.26 -8.90
C PHE A 120 9.01 -13.53 -8.19
N SER A 121 9.88 -14.30 -8.84
CA SER A 121 10.53 -15.48 -8.25
C SER A 121 11.27 -15.11 -6.96
N ARG A 122 12.05 -14.03 -6.97
CA ARG A 122 12.74 -13.54 -5.75
C ARG A 122 11.77 -13.11 -4.64
N CYS A 123 10.66 -12.48 -5.00
CA CYS A 123 9.63 -12.12 -4.02
C CYS A 123 8.94 -13.36 -3.44
N LYS A 124 8.71 -14.39 -4.27
CA LYS A 124 8.15 -15.68 -3.86
C LYS A 124 9.07 -16.43 -2.90
N ASP A 125 10.38 -16.45 -3.17
CA ASP A 125 11.37 -17.07 -2.30
C ASP A 125 11.37 -16.42 -0.91
N LEU A 126 11.40 -15.09 -0.87
CA LEU A 126 11.31 -14.33 0.39
C LEU A 126 9.98 -14.60 1.12
N TYR A 127 8.86 -14.63 0.39
CA TYR A 127 7.55 -14.95 0.95
C TYR A 127 7.53 -16.34 1.61
N ASP A 128 8.14 -17.34 0.97
CA ASP A 128 8.23 -18.71 1.51
C ASP A 128 9.21 -18.80 2.69
N GLU A 129 10.32 -18.07 2.64
CA GLU A 129 11.26 -17.94 3.75
C GLU A 129 10.56 -17.38 4.99
N MET A 130 9.85 -16.25 4.84
CA MET A 130 9.08 -15.64 5.91
C MET A 130 8.04 -16.60 6.51
N LYS A 131 7.36 -17.39 5.67
CA LYS A 131 6.44 -18.41 6.18
C LYS A 131 7.16 -19.49 7.02
N LYS A 132 8.36 -19.93 6.63
CA LYS A 132 9.13 -20.94 7.36
C LYS A 132 9.60 -20.46 8.74
N ILE A 133 9.93 -19.18 8.88
CA ILE A 133 10.46 -18.62 10.14
C ILE A 133 9.38 -18.16 11.14
N GLY A 134 8.10 -18.39 10.85
CA GLY A 134 7.02 -18.24 11.85
C GLY A 134 5.89 -17.29 11.47
N PHE A 135 5.94 -16.59 10.33
CA PHE A 135 4.82 -15.76 9.87
C PHE A 135 3.61 -16.59 9.38
N SER A 136 3.71 -17.93 9.39
CA SER A 136 2.77 -18.88 8.78
C SER A 136 1.55 -19.26 9.61
N GLU A 137 1.26 -18.62 10.76
CA GLU A 137 0.05 -18.86 11.58
C GLU A 137 -1.26 -18.39 10.89
N GLY A 138 -1.41 -18.62 9.58
CA GLY A 138 -2.61 -18.40 8.77
C GLY A 138 -2.85 -16.95 8.34
N LYS A 139 -2.05 -15.99 8.81
CA LYS A 139 -2.26 -14.56 8.54
C LYS A 139 -1.37 -14.01 7.42
N PHE A 140 -0.13 -14.48 7.29
CA PHE A 140 0.74 -14.13 6.18
C PHE A 140 0.44 -15.03 4.97
N ASN A 141 -0.48 -14.58 4.12
CA ASN A 141 -1.06 -15.38 3.06
C ASN A 141 -1.25 -14.63 1.74
N LEU A 142 -0.76 -13.40 1.61
CA LEU A 142 -0.95 -12.56 0.42
C LEU A 142 0.39 -12.32 -0.29
N LEU A 143 0.40 -12.53 -1.61
CA LEU A 143 1.53 -12.24 -2.47
C LEU A 143 1.03 -11.40 -3.63
N SER A 144 1.25 -10.09 -3.50
CA SER A 144 0.76 -9.07 -4.42
C SER A 144 1.83 -8.72 -5.45
N MET A 145 1.73 -9.29 -6.65
CA MET A 145 2.66 -9.02 -7.75
C MET A 145 1.95 -9.22 -9.09
N GLY A 146 2.48 -8.62 -10.15
CA GLY A 146 1.81 -8.56 -11.46
C GLY A 146 0.84 -7.38 -11.61
N MET A 147 0.94 -6.75 -12.77
CA MET A 147 0.13 -5.67 -13.32
C MET A 147 -0.35 -6.06 -14.73
N SER A 148 -1.00 -5.15 -15.47
CA SER A 148 -1.61 -5.48 -16.77
C SER A 148 -0.71 -6.19 -17.78
N ASN A 149 0.62 -5.96 -17.75
CA ASN A 149 1.54 -6.49 -18.76
C ASN A 149 2.22 -7.80 -18.34
N ASP A 150 2.20 -8.16 -17.06
CA ASP A 150 3.03 -9.23 -16.49
C ASP A 150 2.27 -10.10 -15.46
N PHE A 151 0.94 -9.95 -15.37
CA PHE A 151 0.13 -10.70 -14.40
C PHE A 151 0.12 -12.21 -14.66
N GLU A 152 0.26 -12.68 -15.91
CA GLU A 152 0.31 -14.12 -16.22
C GLU A 152 1.57 -14.74 -15.61
N VAL A 153 2.74 -14.13 -15.86
CA VAL A 153 4.02 -14.54 -15.26
C VAL A 153 3.96 -14.43 -13.73
N ALA A 154 3.34 -13.38 -13.20
CA ALA A 154 3.16 -13.26 -11.75
C ALA A 154 2.33 -14.42 -11.16
N ILE A 155 1.26 -14.86 -11.84
CA ILE A 155 0.44 -15.99 -11.41
C ILE A 155 1.26 -17.29 -11.45
N GLU A 156 2.04 -17.52 -12.50
CA GLU A 156 2.94 -18.69 -12.61
C GLU A 156 3.95 -18.74 -11.44
N GLU A 157 4.48 -17.59 -11.04
CA GLU A 157 5.40 -17.47 -9.89
C GLU A 157 4.68 -17.46 -8.53
N GLY A 158 3.34 -17.63 -8.51
CA GLY A 158 2.56 -17.86 -7.30
C GLY A 158 1.86 -16.62 -6.72
N ALA A 159 1.65 -15.56 -7.50
CA ALA A 159 0.84 -14.42 -7.09
C ALA A 159 -0.59 -14.86 -6.75
N ASN A 160 -1.16 -14.29 -5.70
CA ASN A 160 -2.58 -14.45 -5.37
C ASN A 160 -3.33 -13.11 -5.29
N ILE A 161 -2.64 -12.01 -5.55
CA ILE A 161 -3.22 -10.71 -5.88
C ILE A 161 -2.48 -10.12 -7.08
N VAL A 162 -3.20 -9.87 -8.17
CA VAL A 162 -2.72 -9.13 -9.36
C VAL A 162 -3.39 -7.75 -9.41
N ARG A 163 -2.71 -6.75 -9.98
CA ARG A 163 -3.16 -5.35 -10.02
C ARG A 163 -3.39 -4.88 -11.46
N VAL A 164 -4.55 -5.25 -12.01
CA VAL A 164 -4.85 -5.01 -13.42
C VAL A 164 -5.61 -3.69 -13.59
N GLY A 165 -5.04 -2.78 -14.37
CA GLY A 165 -5.64 -1.46 -14.65
C GLY A 165 -5.97 -1.33 -16.13
N SER A 166 -4.97 -1.03 -16.94
CA SER A 166 -5.11 -0.78 -18.38
C SER A 166 -5.73 -1.94 -19.18
N ALA A 167 -5.55 -3.19 -18.77
CA ALA A 167 -6.20 -4.32 -19.46
C ALA A 167 -7.72 -4.40 -19.16
N ILE A 168 -8.21 -3.78 -18.07
CA ILE A 168 -9.63 -3.68 -17.75
C ILE A 168 -10.22 -2.37 -18.29
N PHE A 169 -9.54 -1.24 -18.06
CA PHE A 169 -10.08 0.09 -18.32
C PHE A 169 -9.55 0.77 -19.59
N GLY A 170 -8.63 0.12 -20.31
CA GLY A 170 -7.91 0.74 -21.43
C GLY A 170 -6.78 1.66 -20.98
N LYS A 171 -6.06 2.25 -21.95
CA LYS A 171 -5.06 3.28 -21.65
C LYS A 171 -5.76 4.53 -21.11
N ALA A 172 -5.19 5.15 -20.08
CA ALA A 172 -5.69 6.43 -19.61
C ALA A 172 -5.69 7.45 -20.76
N ALA A 173 -6.77 8.22 -20.91
CA ALA A 173 -6.69 9.47 -21.65
C ALA A 173 -5.58 10.32 -21.00
N ALA A 174 -4.76 10.99 -21.81
CA ALA A 174 -3.61 11.76 -21.36
C ALA A 174 -3.92 12.58 -20.11
N ALA A 175 -2.94 12.66 -19.20
CA ALA A 175 -3.06 13.25 -17.85
C ALA A 175 -3.94 14.50 -17.84
N MET A 176 -4.88 14.56 -16.89
CA MET A 176 -5.55 15.81 -16.56
C MET A 176 -4.48 16.87 -16.28
N PRO A 177 -4.63 18.10 -16.81
CA PRO A 177 -3.65 19.16 -16.58
C PRO A 177 -3.44 19.34 -15.07
N GLU A 178 -2.20 19.60 -14.68
CA GLU A 178 -1.81 19.90 -13.30
C GLU A 178 -2.77 20.94 -12.73
N VAL A 179 -3.47 20.59 -11.65
CA VAL A 179 -4.23 21.57 -10.89
C VAL A 179 -3.18 22.37 -10.12
N GLU A 180 -2.90 23.59 -10.59
CA GLU A 180 -2.09 24.55 -9.83
C GLU A 180 -2.66 24.66 -8.41
N GLU A 181 -1.85 24.28 -7.41
CA GLU A 181 -2.13 24.60 -6.01
C GLU A 181 -2.19 26.12 -5.90
N LYS A 182 -3.39 26.69 -5.88
CA LYS A 182 -3.57 28.07 -5.44
C LYS A 182 -3.17 28.13 -3.97
N GLU A 183 -2.08 28.84 -3.69
CA GLU A 183 -1.71 29.24 -2.34
C GLU A 183 -2.95 29.81 -1.64
N ALA A 184 -3.23 29.30 -0.43
CA ALA A 184 -4.22 29.90 0.43
C ALA A 184 -3.79 31.35 0.71
N PRO A 185 -4.71 32.32 0.66
CA PRO A 185 -4.35 33.71 0.94
C PRO A 185 -3.77 33.79 2.36
N GLU A 186 -2.62 34.48 2.48
CA GLU A 186 -2.05 34.84 3.77
C GLU A 186 -3.11 35.57 4.60
N VAL A 187 -3.38 35.05 5.80
CA VAL A 187 -4.21 35.73 6.76
C VAL A 187 -3.34 36.84 7.33
N GLU A 188 -3.54 38.07 6.87
CA GLU A 188 -2.96 39.24 7.54
C GLU A 188 -3.49 39.28 8.98
N ASP A 189 -2.58 39.19 9.94
CA ASP A 189 -2.87 39.39 11.34
C ASP A 189 -3.47 40.79 11.52
N ALA A 190 -4.76 40.84 11.81
CA ALA A 190 -5.42 42.08 12.20
C ALA A 190 -4.86 42.51 13.55
N GLU A 191 -3.91 43.45 13.54
CA GLU A 191 -3.53 44.22 14.72
C GLU A 191 -4.77 44.89 15.30
N ALA A 192 -5.14 44.48 16.51
CA ALA A 192 -6.20 45.13 17.27
C ALA A 192 -5.77 46.58 17.58
N PRO A 193 -6.61 47.59 17.30
CA PRO A 193 -6.27 48.96 17.62
C PRO A 193 -6.27 49.15 19.15
N VAL A 194 -5.14 49.63 19.66
CA VAL A 194 -5.02 50.13 21.03
C VAL A 194 -5.58 51.55 21.04
N GLU A 195 -6.84 51.69 21.48
CA GLU A 195 -7.41 52.92 22.04
C GLU A 195 -7.80 52.55 23.49
N GLY A 196 -7.42 53.22 24.58
CA GLY A 196 -7.05 54.61 24.81
C GLY A 196 -7.92 55.10 25.98
N VAL A 197 -7.26 55.52 27.08
CA VAL A 197 -7.75 56.10 28.36
C VAL A 197 -7.84 55.15 29.55
#